data_AF-A0A956INF1-F1
#
_entry.id   AF-A0A956INF1-F1
#
_cell.length_a   1.000
_cell.length_b   1.000
_cell.length_c   1.000
_cell.angle_alpha   90.00
_cell.angle_beta   90.00
_cell.angle_gamma   90.00
#
_symmetry.space_group_name_H-M   'P 1'
#
loop_
_entity.id
_entity.type
_entity.pdbx_description
1 polymer ?
#
loop_
_entity_poly.entity_id
_entity_poly.type
_entity_poly.pdbx_seq_one_letter_code
_entity_poly.pdbx_strand_id
1 'polypeptide(L)'
;MHSARPGDLVRRRSVPPPAQGEAARVRVVPGGLWLCPGEHSSLRRPGDGVLRLVAGAVHYWRLEPEAWRPALEQTRTLGCNLVDVYVPWNVHETAPGEVDFGRFDPRLDLVRFLEIAAECGLFAIVRPGPHINAELTFFGLPERVVWDADCQARSPGGKPVILPMLPRSFPVPSYASNPFFTETRQWFEAALPALSPLVWPDGPIVMLQVDNEGACYFRDAVYDQDYHPDAVAGYRQFVMGKYHEVGKLREAHGDAEASFPKLEPPKRLTAVHADELVPHLDWAEYQEHLLAASLRRMTDAMRDCGLGGLPVFHNLPPADLATPLDPTLLCEELEMIGADYYHTANPEQLRGIAYRTTELAARAEKTGFPCYAAELGAGFPPFLPPLRQRDNAFSALSALAYGLRAFNLYMAVDRDRWVGAPITARGEVRPEATFWRKLIEALERLEFWELERRVDVSLVVPRSFRRLARVLHAFGPISPAAFDAMGRGLTQCVAEVGVDRAGSAVVATQELLDQLWDHFDALGVSAGFVSG
;
A
#
# COMPACT_ATOMS: atom_id res chain seq x y z
N MET A 1 -14.26 -19.96 -17.77
CA MET A 1 -14.12 -19.57 -16.36
C MET A 1 -15.42 -19.89 -15.65
N HIS A 2 -15.49 -21.07 -15.05
CA HIS A 2 -16.60 -21.41 -14.17
C HIS A 2 -16.33 -20.75 -12.81
N SER A 3 -17.07 -19.67 -12.58
CA SER A 3 -17.15 -18.86 -11.39
C SER A 3 -17.28 -19.67 -10.10
N ALA A 4 -16.82 -19.09 -8.99
CA ALA A 4 -17.22 -19.43 -7.63
C ALA A 4 -18.68 -19.91 -7.60
N ARG A 5 -18.90 -21.13 -7.10
CA ARG A 5 -20.23 -21.75 -7.08
C ARG A 5 -21.07 -21.09 -5.99
N PRO A 6 -22.41 -21.17 -6.05
CA PRO A 6 -23.30 -20.67 -5.00
C PRO A 6 -23.08 -21.24 -3.57
N GLY A 7 -22.10 -22.14 -3.36
CA GLY A 7 -21.68 -22.68 -2.06
C GLY A 7 -20.30 -22.22 -1.56
N ASP A 8 -19.57 -21.40 -2.33
CA ASP A 8 -18.20 -20.98 -1.99
C ASP A 8 -18.17 -19.72 -1.13
N LEU A 9 -19.31 -19.02 -0.99
CA LEU A 9 -19.47 -17.90 -0.08
C LEU A 9 -20.22 -18.33 1.18
N VAL A 10 -19.60 -18.15 2.33
CA VAL A 10 -20.22 -18.42 3.64
C VAL A 10 -20.40 -17.12 4.41
N ARG A 11 -21.45 -17.03 5.21
CA ARG A 11 -21.64 -15.91 6.14
C ARG A 11 -20.61 -16.04 7.27
N ARG A 12 -19.92 -14.95 7.58
CA ARG A 12 -19.04 -14.82 8.74
C ARG A 12 -19.79 -15.16 10.01
N ARG A 13 -19.09 -15.80 10.96
CA ARG A 13 -19.57 -15.81 12.34
C ARG A 13 -19.49 -14.37 12.86
N SER A 14 -20.54 -13.91 13.51
CA SER A 14 -20.55 -12.58 14.12
C SER A 14 -19.39 -12.48 15.11
N VAL A 15 -18.48 -11.52 14.87
CA VAL A 15 -17.46 -11.18 15.85
C VAL A 15 -18.14 -10.30 16.90
N PRO A 16 -18.20 -10.71 18.17
CA PRO A 16 -18.82 -9.90 19.20
C PRO A 16 -18.07 -8.57 19.31
N PRO A 17 -18.78 -7.46 19.63
CA PRO A 17 -18.12 -6.20 19.91
C PRO A 17 -17.09 -6.37 21.03
N PRO A 18 -16.01 -5.58 21.05
CA PRO A 18 -14.99 -5.67 22.09
C PRO A 18 -15.57 -5.57 23.50
N ALA A 19 -14.92 -6.22 24.47
CA ALA A 19 -15.28 -6.10 25.87
C ALA A 19 -15.18 -4.63 26.34
N GLN A 20 -16.11 -4.19 27.19
CA GLN A 20 -16.08 -2.85 27.78
C GLN A 20 -14.79 -2.66 28.59
N GLY A 21 -13.93 -1.72 28.19
CA GLY A 21 -12.70 -1.37 28.90
C GLY A 21 -11.48 -0.98 28.05
N GLU A 22 -11.51 -1.18 26.73
CA GLU A 22 -10.41 -0.79 25.84
C GLU A 22 -10.50 0.69 25.41
N ALA A 23 -9.38 1.42 25.43
CA ALA A 23 -9.28 2.87 25.25
C ALA A 23 -9.30 3.37 23.79
N ALA A 24 -9.48 2.50 22.79
CA ALA A 24 -9.36 2.86 21.37
C ALA A 24 -10.63 3.55 20.82
N ARG A 25 -10.46 4.69 20.12
CA ARG A 25 -11.56 5.47 19.52
C ARG A 25 -12.20 4.77 18.33
N VAL A 26 -11.35 4.12 17.52
CA VAL A 26 -11.73 3.33 16.34
C VAL A 26 -10.93 2.03 16.35
N ARG A 27 -11.57 0.92 15.99
CA ARG A 27 -10.92 -0.39 15.93
C ARG A 27 -11.21 -1.08 14.60
N VAL A 28 -10.18 -1.68 14.01
CA VAL A 28 -10.36 -2.52 12.83
C VAL A 28 -11.05 -3.83 13.23
N VAL A 29 -12.09 -4.20 12.48
CA VAL A 29 -12.85 -5.45 12.66
C VAL A 29 -13.07 -6.08 11.27
N PRO A 30 -13.38 -7.39 11.17
CA PRO A 30 -13.43 -8.04 9.84
C PRO A 30 -14.42 -7.39 8.87
N GLY A 31 -15.51 -6.82 9.38
CA GLY A 31 -16.54 -6.14 8.60
C GLY A 31 -16.28 -4.66 8.28
N GLY A 32 -15.18 -4.05 8.77
CA GLY A 32 -14.88 -2.63 8.60
C GLY A 32 -14.20 -2.00 9.82
N LEU A 33 -14.66 -0.81 10.22
CA LEU A 33 -14.18 -0.09 11.40
C LEU A 33 -15.28 -0.03 12.47
N TRP A 34 -15.03 -0.62 13.63
CA TRP A 34 -15.88 -0.36 14.79
C TRP A 34 -15.56 1.03 15.34
N LEU A 35 -16.59 1.86 15.45
CA LEU A 35 -16.49 3.21 15.98
C LEU A 35 -16.94 3.22 17.44
N CYS A 36 -16.24 3.92 18.34
CA CYS A 36 -16.78 4.15 19.69
C CYS A 36 -18.05 5.02 19.63
N PRO A 37 -18.98 4.91 20.59
CA PRO A 37 -20.11 5.83 20.69
C PRO A 37 -19.63 7.27 20.96
N GLY A 38 -20.22 8.24 20.24
CA GLY A 38 -20.02 9.67 20.51
C GLY A 38 -21.35 10.35 20.82
N GLU A 39 -21.48 11.01 21.96
CA GLU A 39 -22.72 11.70 22.37
C GLU A 39 -22.95 13.02 21.62
N HIS A 40 -21.90 13.59 21.02
CA HIS A 40 -21.92 14.91 20.37
C HIS A 40 -21.39 14.92 18.93
N SER A 41 -21.33 13.76 18.27
CA SER A 41 -20.81 13.68 16.90
C SER A 41 -21.75 14.33 15.88
N SER A 42 -21.19 15.13 14.97
CA SER A 42 -21.90 15.67 13.80
C SER A 42 -22.29 14.58 12.79
N LEU A 43 -21.60 13.44 12.83
CA LEU A 43 -21.86 12.28 11.98
C LEU A 43 -22.63 11.19 12.73
N ARG A 44 -23.60 10.60 12.03
CA ARG A 44 -24.36 9.48 12.57
C ARG A 44 -23.55 8.19 12.46
N ARG A 45 -23.13 7.65 13.60
CA ARG A 45 -22.56 6.30 13.71
C ARG A 45 -23.52 5.25 13.11
N PRO A 46 -23.02 4.24 12.38
CA PRO A 46 -23.82 3.10 11.93
C PRO A 46 -24.58 2.43 13.09
N GLY A 47 -25.77 1.89 12.83
CA GLY A 47 -26.64 1.34 13.87
C GLY A 47 -26.05 0.12 14.60
N ASP A 48 -25.26 -0.69 13.89
CA ASP A 48 -24.47 -1.80 14.42
C ASP A 48 -23.10 -1.37 14.99
N GLY A 49 -22.75 -0.09 14.82
CA GLY A 49 -21.47 0.49 15.22
C GLY A 49 -20.29 0.21 14.29
N VAL A 50 -20.50 -0.49 13.16
CA VAL A 50 -19.43 -0.88 12.22
C VAL A 50 -19.56 -0.09 10.93
N LEU A 51 -18.59 0.78 10.69
CA LEU A 51 -18.45 1.54 9.45
C LEU A 51 -17.79 0.68 8.37
N ARG A 52 -18.51 0.47 7.27
CA ARG A 52 -18.00 -0.28 6.12
C ARG A 52 -17.02 0.57 5.32
N LEU A 53 -15.86 -0.01 5.02
CA LEU A 53 -14.78 0.64 4.29
C LEU A 53 -15.06 0.67 2.78
N VAL A 54 -16.01 1.53 2.39
CA VAL A 54 -16.28 1.90 1.00
C VAL A 54 -16.00 3.39 0.87
N ALA A 55 -14.79 3.70 0.42
CA ALA A 55 -14.29 5.07 0.30
C ALA A 55 -14.30 5.56 -1.14
N GLY A 56 -14.25 6.87 -1.33
CA GLY A 56 -13.96 7.49 -2.62
C GLY A 56 -12.89 8.56 -2.48
N ALA A 57 -11.82 8.46 -3.28
CA ALA A 57 -10.72 9.41 -3.23
C ALA A 57 -11.09 10.75 -3.87
N VAL A 58 -10.86 11.85 -3.14
CA VAL A 58 -11.14 13.23 -3.58
C VAL A 58 -9.99 14.16 -3.18
N HIS A 59 -9.19 14.59 -4.15
CA HIS A 59 -8.02 15.43 -3.88
C HIS A 59 -8.39 16.92 -3.83
N TYR A 60 -8.82 17.41 -2.66
CA TYR A 60 -9.35 18.76 -2.46
C TYR A 60 -8.45 19.89 -2.99
N TRP A 61 -7.12 19.79 -2.84
CA TRP A 61 -6.16 20.80 -3.28
C TRP A 61 -6.02 20.93 -4.80
N ARG A 62 -6.64 20.01 -5.56
CA ARG A 62 -6.69 20.02 -7.02
C ARG A 62 -8.07 20.39 -7.57
N LEU A 63 -8.99 20.73 -6.68
CA LEU A 63 -10.34 21.20 -7.01
C LEU A 63 -10.49 22.64 -6.55
N GLU A 64 -11.39 23.39 -7.19
CA GLU A 64 -11.82 24.68 -6.66
C GLU A 64 -12.72 24.45 -5.42
N PRO A 65 -12.66 25.31 -4.38
CA PRO A 65 -13.42 25.08 -3.14
C PRO A 65 -14.92 24.96 -3.34
N GLU A 66 -15.47 25.64 -4.34
CA GLU A 66 -16.89 25.57 -4.71
C GLU A 66 -17.30 24.17 -5.23
N ALA A 67 -16.35 23.39 -5.75
CA ALA A 67 -16.58 22.04 -6.24
C ALA A 67 -16.53 20.98 -5.14
N TRP A 68 -16.02 21.30 -3.94
CA TRP A 68 -15.88 20.32 -2.85
C TRP A 68 -17.21 19.70 -2.43
N ARG A 69 -18.22 20.52 -2.10
CA ARG A 69 -19.54 20.01 -1.71
C ARG A 69 -20.21 19.20 -2.83
N PRO A 70 -20.34 19.71 -4.08
CA PRO A 70 -20.88 18.92 -5.18
C PRO A 70 -20.17 17.57 -5.36
N ALA A 71 -18.83 17.56 -5.30
CA ALA A 71 -18.06 16.34 -5.43
C ALA A 71 -18.31 15.36 -4.27
N LEU A 72 -18.33 15.83 -3.03
CA LEU A 72 -18.60 15.01 -1.83
C LEU A 72 -20.04 14.45 -1.81
N GLU A 73 -21.04 15.25 -2.21
CA GLU A 73 -22.42 14.80 -2.34
C GLU A 73 -22.56 13.70 -3.41
N GLN A 74 -21.85 13.83 -4.53
CA GLN A 74 -21.83 12.77 -5.56
C GLN A 74 -21.06 11.53 -5.10
N THR A 75 -19.95 11.69 -4.36
CA THR A 75 -19.22 10.58 -3.75
C THR A 75 -20.12 9.81 -2.77
N ARG A 76 -20.91 10.51 -1.95
CA ARG A 76 -21.94 9.88 -1.10
C ARG A 76 -23.01 9.17 -1.93
N THR A 77 -23.46 9.80 -3.02
CA THR A 77 -24.48 9.25 -3.94
C THR A 77 -24.01 8.01 -4.71
N LEU A 78 -22.69 7.86 -4.96
CA LEU A 78 -22.12 6.62 -5.49
C LEU A 78 -22.29 5.43 -4.53
N GLY A 79 -22.55 5.69 -3.25
CA GLY A 79 -22.66 4.69 -2.19
C GLY A 79 -21.42 4.63 -1.28
N CYS A 80 -20.46 5.53 -1.45
CA CYS A 80 -19.34 5.62 -0.51
C CYS A 80 -19.82 6.16 0.85
N ASN A 81 -19.21 5.64 1.92
CA ASN A 81 -19.44 6.08 3.30
C ASN A 81 -18.23 6.87 3.83
N LEU A 82 -17.10 6.82 3.13
CA LEU A 82 -15.90 7.58 3.46
C LEU A 82 -15.40 8.39 2.26
N VAL A 83 -14.73 9.49 2.55
CA VAL A 83 -13.81 10.16 1.62
C VAL A 83 -12.38 9.76 1.98
N ASP A 84 -11.55 9.52 0.96
CA ASP A 84 -10.11 9.31 1.10
C ASP A 84 -9.35 10.54 0.58
N VAL A 85 -8.42 11.08 1.39
CA VAL A 85 -7.66 12.28 1.04
C VAL A 85 -6.19 12.17 1.45
N TYR A 86 -5.28 12.61 0.58
CA TYR A 86 -3.89 12.88 0.96
C TYR A 86 -3.71 14.28 1.53
N VAL A 87 -2.62 14.47 2.29
CA VAL A 87 -2.11 15.78 2.71
C VAL A 87 -0.72 16.00 2.10
N PRO A 88 -0.61 16.64 0.92
CA PRO A 88 0.66 16.83 0.22
C PRO A 88 1.60 17.79 0.98
N TRP A 89 2.70 17.27 1.53
CA TRP A 89 3.69 18.06 2.27
C TRP A 89 4.20 19.26 1.45
N ASN A 90 4.62 19.06 0.20
CA ASN A 90 5.16 20.12 -0.66
C ASN A 90 4.14 21.17 -1.13
N VAL A 91 2.84 20.90 -0.98
CA VAL A 91 1.79 21.85 -1.34
C VAL A 91 1.40 22.67 -0.12
N HIS A 92 1.37 22.06 1.06
CA HIS A 92 1.02 22.74 2.31
C HIS A 92 2.19 23.50 2.93
N GLU A 93 3.41 22.97 2.89
CA GLU A 93 4.57 23.61 3.49
C GLU A 93 5.12 24.71 2.58
N THR A 94 4.96 25.97 3.02
CA THR A 94 5.43 27.15 2.29
C THR A 94 6.89 27.49 2.62
N ALA A 95 7.33 27.14 3.83
CA ALA A 95 8.70 27.20 4.33
C ALA A 95 8.87 26.15 5.45
N PRO A 96 10.09 25.75 5.84
CA PRO A 96 10.29 24.72 6.87
C PRO A 96 9.46 24.97 8.14
N GLY A 97 8.51 24.07 8.43
CA GLY A 97 7.61 24.18 9.59
C GLY A 97 6.47 25.21 9.46
N GLU A 98 6.39 25.94 8.35
CA GLU A 98 5.28 26.85 8.04
C GLU A 98 4.31 26.18 7.08
N VAL A 99 3.06 26.00 7.52
CA VAL A 99 2.02 25.30 6.76
C VAL A 99 0.85 26.22 6.44
N ASP A 100 0.34 26.13 5.22
CA ASP A 100 -0.90 26.78 4.80
C ASP A 100 -2.06 25.78 4.82
N PHE A 101 -3.09 26.08 5.63
CA PHE A 101 -4.35 25.36 5.67
C PHE A 101 -5.51 26.29 5.31
N GLY A 102 -5.43 26.93 4.14
CA GLY A 102 -6.50 27.79 3.64
C GLY A 102 -6.32 29.29 3.90
N ARG A 103 -5.24 29.71 4.57
CA ARG A 103 -5.00 31.11 4.91
C ARG A 103 -4.55 31.92 3.68
N PHE A 104 -3.70 31.34 2.83
CA PHE A 104 -3.20 32.02 1.63
C PHE A 104 -3.83 31.47 0.36
N ASP A 105 -3.91 30.14 0.24
CA ASP A 105 -4.63 29.46 -0.83
C ASP A 105 -5.86 28.74 -0.25
N PRO A 106 -7.09 29.20 -0.54
CA PRO A 106 -8.31 28.60 0.00
C PRO A 106 -8.49 27.13 -0.40
N ARG A 107 -7.83 26.65 -1.46
CA ARG A 107 -7.84 25.23 -1.86
C ARG A 107 -7.12 24.33 -0.86
N LEU A 108 -6.32 24.90 0.04
CA LEU A 108 -5.56 24.16 1.05
C LEU A 108 -6.30 24.07 2.39
N ASP A 109 -7.53 24.57 2.49
CA ASP A 109 -8.35 24.45 3.70
C ASP A 109 -8.90 23.02 3.89
N LEU A 110 -8.02 22.09 4.28
CA LEU A 110 -8.37 20.71 4.55
C LEU A 110 -9.35 20.59 5.71
N VAL A 111 -9.25 21.45 6.72
CA VAL A 111 -10.18 21.46 7.86
C VAL A 111 -11.59 21.71 7.36
N ARG A 112 -11.78 22.76 6.56
CA ARG A 112 -13.09 23.06 5.97
C ARG A 112 -13.58 21.97 5.02
N PHE A 113 -12.68 21.40 4.22
CA PHE A 113 -13.03 20.29 3.34
C PHE A 113 -13.60 19.08 4.14
N LEU A 114 -12.94 18.71 5.24
CA LEU A 114 -13.37 17.60 6.09
C LEU A 114 -14.67 17.91 6.85
N GLU A 115 -14.88 19.16 7.27
CA GLU A 115 -16.18 19.60 7.82
C GLU A 115 -17.30 19.43 6.79
N ILE A 116 -17.08 19.84 5.54
CA ILE A 116 -18.06 19.64 4.46
C ILE A 116 -18.29 18.15 4.22
N ALA A 117 -17.26 17.31 4.27
CA ALA A 117 -17.41 15.86 4.15
C ALA A 117 -18.31 15.30 5.28
N ALA A 118 -18.12 15.76 6.52
CA ALA A 118 -18.97 15.39 7.65
C ALA A 118 -20.42 15.86 7.44
N GLU A 119 -20.63 17.10 6.98
CA GLU A 119 -21.96 17.63 6.64
C GLU A 119 -22.65 16.79 5.53
N CYS A 120 -21.88 16.24 4.58
CA CYS A 120 -22.35 15.33 3.53
C CYS A 120 -22.56 13.88 4.01
N GLY A 121 -22.28 13.58 5.28
CA GLY A 121 -22.44 12.23 5.85
C GLY A 121 -21.30 11.27 5.51
N LEU A 122 -20.10 11.78 5.22
CA LEU A 122 -18.90 10.99 4.92
C LEU A 122 -17.92 11.04 6.09
N PHE A 123 -17.44 9.87 6.51
CA PHE A 123 -16.25 9.76 7.35
C PHE A 123 -14.99 9.98 6.51
N ALA A 124 -13.82 10.10 7.12
CA ALA A 124 -12.59 10.42 6.42
C ALA A 124 -11.45 9.43 6.73
N ILE A 125 -10.76 9.04 5.66
CA ILE A 125 -9.42 8.45 5.68
C ILE A 125 -8.44 9.57 5.29
N VAL A 126 -7.42 9.81 6.12
CA VAL A 126 -6.42 10.85 5.88
C VAL A 126 -5.04 10.22 5.67
N ARG A 127 -4.35 10.61 4.61
CA ARG A 127 -3.06 10.06 4.18
C ARG A 127 -1.99 11.17 4.20
N PRO A 128 -1.39 11.51 5.36
CA PRO A 128 -0.52 12.67 5.50
C PRO A 128 0.91 12.53 4.95
N GLY A 129 1.24 11.39 4.33
CA GLY A 129 2.56 11.12 3.76
C GLY A 129 3.55 10.49 4.75
N PRO A 130 4.86 10.78 4.63
CA PRO A 130 5.44 11.90 3.88
C PRO A 130 5.44 11.70 2.35
N HIS A 131 5.57 10.45 1.88
CA HIS A 131 5.41 10.11 0.48
C HIS A 131 3.94 9.82 0.17
N ILE A 132 3.39 10.45 -0.86
CA ILE A 132 1.98 10.26 -1.25
C ILE A 132 1.78 9.93 -2.73
N ASN A 133 2.84 9.93 -3.55
CA ASN A 133 2.77 9.84 -5.00
C ASN A 133 1.77 10.86 -5.61
N ALA A 134 0.51 10.44 -5.78
CA ALA A 134 -0.62 11.24 -6.25
C ALA A 134 -0.35 12.01 -7.56
N GLU A 135 0.53 11.49 -8.42
CA GLU A 135 1.02 12.17 -9.62
C GLU A 135 1.61 13.56 -9.36
N LEU A 136 2.14 13.80 -8.16
CA LEU A 136 2.88 15.01 -7.85
C LEU A 136 4.34 14.85 -8.23
N THR A 137 4.95 15.97 -8.63
CA THR A 137 6.41 16.03 -8.73
C THR A 137 7.00 15.80 -7.35
N PHE A 138 8.07 15.01 -7.28
CA PHE A 138 8.70 14.55 -6.03
C PHE A 138 7.78 13.76 -5.10
N PHE A 139 6.67 13.26 -5.63
CA PHE A 139 5.69 12.46 -4.91
C PHE A 139 5.16 13.10 -3.61
N GLY A 140 5.06 14.42 -3.60
CA GLY A 140 4.54 15.20 -2.48
C GLY A 140 5.61 15.72 -1.51
N LEU A 141 6.90 15.41 -1.73
CA LEU A 141 7.99 15.87 -0.86
C LEU A 141 8.51 17.26 -1.26
N PRO A 142 8.87 18.14 -0.30
CA PRO A 142 9.47 19.43 -0.60
C PRO A 142 10.83 19.31 -1.29
N GLU A 143 11.12 20.21 -2.22
CA GLU A 143 12.42 20.23 -2.93
C GLU A 143 13.61 20.31 -1.96
N ARG A 144 13.49 21.07 -0.87
CA ARG A 144 14.55 21.19 0.15
C ARG A 144 14.95 19.84 0.77
N VAL A 145 14.00 18.93 0.96
CA VAL A 145 14.24 17.60 1.54
C VAL A 145 14.77 16.64 0.47
N VAL A 146 14.18 16.68 -0.72
CA VAL A 146 14.61 15.86 -1.86
C VAL A 146 16.07 16.14 -2.22
N TRP A 147 16.46 17.41 -2.28
CA TRP A 147 17.82 17.81 -2.69
C TRP A 147 18.82 17.82 -1.54
N ASP A 148 18.40 17.57 -0.30
CA ASP A 148 19.32 17.38 0.81
C ASP A 148 20.05 16.03 0.67
N ALA A 149 21.37 16.10 0.53
CA ALA A 149 22.21 14.93 0.37
C ALA A 149 22.08 13.95 1.55
N ASP A 150 21.86 14.43 2.76
CA ASP A 150 21.79 13.60 3.97
C ASP A 150 20.45 12.85 4.08
N CYS A 151 19.43 13.29 3.34
CA CYS A 151 18.15 12.59 3.23
C CYS A 151 18.15 11.47 2.16
N GLN A 152 19.11 11.49 1.22
CA GLN A 152 19.05 10.69 0.00
C GLN A 152 19.55 9.25 0.19
N ALA A 153 18.82 8.31 -0.42
CA ALA A 153 19.31 6.95 -0.59
C ALA A 153 20.57 6.93 -1.46
N ARG A 154 21.47 6.01 -1.14
CA ARG A 154 22.74 5.84 -1.86
C ARG A 154 22.75 4.55 -2.63
N SER A 155 23.34 4.61 -3.82
CA SER A 155 23.70 3.46 -4.65
C SER A 155 24.98 2.78 -4.11
N PRO A 156 25.37 1.59 -4.60
CA PRO A 156 26.59 0.90 -4.15
C PRO A 156 27.89 1.71 -4.28
N GLY A 157 27.91 2.65 -5.23
CA GLY A 157 29.00 3.58 -5.49
C GLY A 157 28.92 4.90 -4.71
N GLY A 158 27.99 5.03 -3.75
CA GLY A 158 27.82 6.22 -2.91
C GLY A 158 27.12 7.40 -3.60
N LYS A 159 26.61 7.22 -4.83
CA LYS A 159 25.88 8.27 -5.55
C LYS A 159 24.40 8.28 -5.14
N PRO A 160 23.70 9.44 -5.20
CA PRO A 160 22.25 9.49 -5.01
C PRO A 160 21.51 8.54 -5.96
N VAL A 161 20.48 7.86 -5.46
CA VAL A 161 19.62 6.98 -6.25
C VAL A 161 18.54 7.82 -6.91
N ILE A 162 18.54 7.92 -8.24
CA ILE A 162 17.65 8.82 -8.99
C ILE A 162 16.42 8.08 -9.52
N LEU A 163 15.21 8.39 -9.08
CA LEU A 163 14.00 7.88 -9.73
C LEU A 163 13.80 8.57 -11.10
N PRO A 164 13.84 7.85 -12.23
CA PRO A 164 13.74 8.45 -13.57
C PRO A 164 12.29 8.74 -13.98
N MET A 165 11.50 9.38 -13.11
CA MET A 165 10.10 9.70 -13.38
C MET A 165 9.95 11.02 -14.15
N LEU A 166 9.01 11.07 -15.09
CA LEU A 166 8.63 12.31 -15.78
C LEU A 166 7.65 13.14 -14.93
N PRO A 167 7.68 14.48 -15.00
CA PRO A 167 8.51 15.30 -15.88
C PRO A 167 9.93 15.59 -15.34
N ARG A 168 10.23 15.25 -14.09
CA ARG A 168 11.51 15.59 -13.45
C ARG A 168 12.00 14.42 -12.60
N SER A 169 13.15 13.86 -12.99
CA SER A 169 13.85 12.86 -12.20
C SER A 169 14.42 13.48 -10.93
N PHE A 170 14.48 12.71 -9.85
CA PHE A 170 14.91 13.22 -8.55
C PHE A 170 15.55 12.12 -7.70
N PRO A 171 16.45 12.49 -6.78
CA PRO A 171 17.02 11.55 -5.84
C PRO A 171 15.95 11.13 -4.82
N VAL A 172 15.82 9.83 -4.58
CA VAL A 172 14.82 9.31 -3.64
C VAL A 172 15.36 9.39 -2.20
N PRO A 173 14.50 9.70 -1.22
CA PRO A 173 14.88 9.60 0.19
C PRO A 173 15.25 8.18 0.62
N SER A 174 16.11 8.10 1.63
CA SER A 174 16.47 6.86 2.32
C SER A 174 15.47 6.59 3.45
N TYR A 175 14.85 5.40 3.44
CA TYR A 175 14.05 4.90 4.56
C TYR A 175 14.88 4.55 5.81
N ALA A 176 16.20 4.70 5.76
CA ALA A 176 17.09 4.58 6.91
C ALA A 176 17.59 5.94 7.44
N SER A 177 17.52 7.01 6.63
CA SER A 177 18.13 8.31 6.95
C SER A 177 17.46 8.97 8.14
N ASN A 178 18.22 9.13 9.22
CA ASN A 178 17.78 9.88 10.39
C ASN A 178 17.44 11.35 10.08
N PRO A 179 18.20 12.07 9.23
CA PRO A 179 17.81 13.37 8.71
C PRO A 179 16.42 13.37 8.05
N PHE A 180 16.13 12.41 7.17
CA PHE A 180 14.82 12.32 6.51
C PHE A 180 13.66 12.13 7.50
N PHE A 181 13.83 11.28 8.51
CA PHE A 181 12.82 11.14 9.57
C PHE A 181 12.69 12.37 10.46
N THR A 182 13.77 13.14 10.63
CA THR A 182 13.72 14.40 11.38
C THR A 182 12.86 15.41 10.65
N GLU A 183 13.07 15.54 9.34
CA GLU A 183 12.25 16.38 8.46
C GLU A 183 10.78 15.93 8.43
N THR A 184 10.55 14.61 8.30
CA THR A 184 9.21 14.03 8.32
C THR A 184 8.49 14.31 9.65
N ARG A 185 9.20 14.23 10.78
CA ARG A 185 8.63 14.56 12.09
C ARG A 185 8.28 16.05 12.19
N GLN A 186 9.13 16.95 11.71
CA GLN A 186 8.83 18.39 11.70
C GLN A 186 7.59 18.71 10.86
N TRP A 187 7.43 18.04 9.71
CA TRP A 187 6.21 18.12 8.91
C TRP A 187 4.97 17.71 9.71
N PHE A 188 5.02 16.56 10.38
CA PHE A 188 3.90 16.09 11.18
C PHE A 188 3.59 17.01 12.38
N GLU A 189 4.62 17.53 13.06
CA GLU A 189 4.48 18.48 14.17
C GLU A 189 3.85 19.80 13.72
N ALA A 190 4.09 20.22 12.47
CA ALA A 190 3.49 21.42 11.91
C ALA A 190 2.05 21.19 11.39
N ALA A 191 1.80 20.07 10.71
CA ALA A 191 0.59 19.85 9.93
C ALA A 191 -0.55 19.16 10.70
N LEU A 192 -0.22 18.12 11.47
CA LEU A 192 -1.24 17.24 12.07
C LEU A 192 -2.02 17.89 13.24
N PRO A 193 -1.49 18.87 14.00
CA PRO A 193 -2.28 19.55 15.03
C PRO A 193 -3.58 20.16 14.51
N ALA A 194 -3.61 20.66 13.25
CA ALA A 194 -4.81 21.20 12.63
C ALA A 194 -5.90 20.13 12.40
N LEU A 195 -5.53 18.85 12.27
CA LEU A 195 -6.43 17.73 12.03
C LEU A 195 -6.84 17.01 13.31
N SER A 196 -6.07 17.16 14.40
CA SER A 196 -6.36 16.52 15.69
C SER A 196 -7.79 16.78 16.23
N PRO A 197 -8.42 17.96 16.07
CA PRO A 197 -9.79 18.18 16.54
C PRO A 197 -10.85 17.44 15.71
N LEU A 198 -10.47 16.96 14.52
CA LEU A 198 -11.36 16.27 13.58
C LEU A 198 -11.32 14.74 13.73
N VAL A 199 -10.59 14.23 14.72
CA VAL A 199 -10.52 12.79 15.04
C VAL A 199 -11.84 12.32 15.66
N TRP A 200 -12.33 11.15 15.24
CA TRP A 200 -13.53 10.53 15.81
C TRP A 200 -13.43 10.37 17.35
N PRO A 201 -14.50 10.61 18.13
CA PRO A 201 -15.88 10.90 17.71
C PRO A 201 -16.20 12.38 17.44
N ASP A 202 -15.25 13.28 17.67
CA ASP A 202 -15.47 14.72 17.60
C ASP A 202 -15.48 15.23 16.15
N GLY A 203 -14.81 14.52 15.24
CA GLY A 203 -14.88 14.77 13.80
C GLY A 203 -14.88 13.52 12.93
N PRO A 204 -14.76 13.70 11.60
CA PRO A 204 -14.95 12.62 10.62
C PRO A 204 -13.76 11.66 10.47
N ILE A 205 -12.56 11.99 10.98
CA ILE A 205 -11.36 11.20 10.73
C ILE A 205 -11.41 9.91 11.55
N VAL A 206 -11.42 8.77 10.86
CA VAL A 206 -11.55 7.43 11.46
C VAL A 206 -10.38 6.51 11.16
N MET A 207 -9.50 6.88 10.22
CA MET A 207 -8.41 6.03 9.77
C MET A 207 -7.31 6.85 9.13
N LEU A 208 -6.07 6.37 9.24
CA LEU A 208 -4.90 7.00 8.65
C LEU A 208 -4.18 6.05 7.70
N GLN A 209 -3.56 6.59 6.65
CA GLN A 209 -2.52 5.86 5.93
C GLN A 209 -1.15 6.46 6.23
N VAL A 210 -0.19 5.62 6.61
CA VAL A 210 1.22 6.01 6.68
C VAL A 210 1.87 5.85 5.32
N ASP A 211 2.56 6.89 4.84
CA ASP A 211 3.30 6.87 3.57
C ASP A 211 2.44 6.40 2.37
N ASN A 212 3.04 5.97 1.26
CA ASN A 212 2.34 5.40 0.11
C ASN A 212 3.25 4.44 -0.66
N GLU A 213 2.80 3.21 -0.92
CA GLU A 213 3.52 2.25 -1.77
C GLU A 213 5.04 2.21 -1.47
N GLY A 214 5.39 2.08 -0.18
CA GLY A 214 6.72 2.31 0.41
C GLY A 214 7.82 1.36 -0.04
N ALA A 215 7.71 0.78 -1.25
CA ALA A 215 8.68 -0.09 -1.91
C ALA A 215 9.86 0.73 -2.47
N CYS A 216 10.62 1.38 -1.57
CA CYS A 216 11.84 2.12 -1.91
C CYS A 216 11.66 3.10 -3.09
N TYR A 217 10.51 3.80 -3.15
CA TYR A 217 10.18 4.72 -4.24
C TYR A 217 10.27 4.09 -5.65
N PHE A 218 9.87 2.82 -5.79
CA PHE A 218 9.93 2.04 -7.05
C PHE A 218 11.35 1.88 -7.61
N ARG A 219 12.37 1.95 -6.73
CA ARG A 219 13.77 1.62 -7.02
C ARG A 219 14.17 0.43 -6.14
N ASP A 220 13.40 -0.65 -6.23
CA ASP A 220 13.26 -1.69 -5.21
C ASP A 220 14.05 -2.98 -5.49
N ALA A 221 14.88 -2.99 -6.53
CA ALA A 221 15.83 -4.07 -6.76
C ALA A 221 16.88 -4.14 -5.66
N VAL A 222 17.23 -5.37 -5.29
CA VAL A 222 18.03 -5.67 -4.09
C VAL A 222 19.34 -4.88 -4.04
N TYR A 223 20.05 -4.74 -5.16
CA TYR A 223 21.37 -4.11 -5.17
C TYR A 223 21.35 -2.62 -5.47
N ASP A 224 20.19 -2.04 -5.72
CA ASP A 224 20.08 -0.69 -6.27
C ASP A 224 20.21 0.38 -5.17
N GLN A 225 19.64 0.08 -4.00
CA GLN A 225 19.70 0.87 -2.77
C GLN A 225 19.40 -0.05 -1.57
N ASP A 226 19.61 0.34 -0.32
CA ASP A 226 20.08 1.63 0.14
C ASP A 226 21.40 1.50 0.89
N TYR A 227 22.44 2.13 0.36
CA TYR A 227 23.80 2.13 0.93
C TYR A 227 24.07 3.41 1.72
N HIS A 228 23.03 4.13 2.14
CA HIS A 228 23.16 5.24 3.08
C HIS A 228 23.88 4.75 4.35
N PRO A 229 24.75 5.56 5.00
CA PRO A 229 25.47 5.12 6.20
C PRO A 229 24.57 4.55 7.30
N ASP A 230 23.40 5.14 7.52
CA ASP A 230 22.41 4.64 8.48
C ASP A 230 21.85 3.26 8.06
N ALA A 231 21.65 3.02 6.76
CA ALA A 231 21.19 1.73 6.24
C ALA A 231 22.26 0.64 6.41
N VAL A 232 23.53 0.94 6.14
CA VAL A 232 24.64 0.01 6.36
C VAL A 232 24.82 -0.29 7.84
N ALA A 233 24.69 0.72 8.71
CA ALA A 233 24.71 0.52 10.16
C ALA A 233 23.54 -0.38 10.61
N GLY A 234 22.33 -0.13 10.14
CA GLY A 234 21.15 -0.96 10.43
C GLY A 234 21.32 -2.40 9.96
N TYR A 235 21.91 -2.63 8.78
CA TYR A 235 22.20 -3.97 8.28
C TYR A 235 23.16 -4.75 9.19
N ARG A 236 24.23 -4.10 9.66
CA ARG A 236 25.16 -4.72 10.61
C ARG A 236 24.45 -5.12 11.91
N GLN A 237 23.54 -4.28 12.40
CA GLN A 237 22.73 -4.59 13.59
C GLN A 237 21.77 -5.76 13.33
N PHE A 238 21.10 -5.78 12.17
CA PHE A 238 20.22 -6.85 11.77
C PHE A 238 20.96 -8.20 11.71
N VAL A 239 22.10 -8.25 11.01
CA VAL A 239 22.90 -9.47 10.88
C VAL A 239 23.46 -9.92 12.24
N MET A 240 23.89 -8.98 13.08
CA MET A 240 24.31 -9.28 14.45
C MET A 240 23.16 -9.88 15.27
N GLY A 241 21.95 -9.32 15.15
CA GLY A 241 20.74 -9.86 15.79
C GLY A 241 20.34 -11.24 15.26
N LYS A 242 20.53 -11.50 13.97
CA LYS A 242 20.18 -12.77 13.31
C LYS A 242 21.12 -13.92 13.71
N TYR A 243 22.43 -13.70 13.69
CA TYR A 243 23.40 -14.76 13.93
C TYR A 243 23.90 -14.83 15.38
N HIS A 244 23.82 -13.73 16.14
CA HIS A 244 24.31 -13.54 17.52
C HIS A 244 25.82 -13.73 17.72
N GLU A 245 26.45 -14.67 17.02
CA GLU A 245 27.84 -15.07 17.16
C GLU A 245 28.56 -14.95 15.81
N VAL A 246 29.76 -14.36 15.81
CA VAL A 246 30.54 -14.16 14.58
C VAL A 246 30.91 -15.48 13.89
N GLY A 247 31.06 -16.58 14.65
CA GLY A 247 31.31 -17.91 14.08
C GLY A 247 30.18 -18.38 13.15
N LYS A 248 28.92 -18.19 13.57
CA LYS A 248 27.73 -18.54 12.78
C LYS A 248 27.60 -17.67 11.54
N LEU A 249 27.94 -16.37 11.64
CA LEU A 249 28.00 -15.49 10.47
C LEU A 249 29.02 -16.02 9.44
N ARG A 250 30.24 -16.33 9.88
CA ARG A 250 31.32 -16.81 9.00
C ARG A 250 30.96 -18.12 8.31
N GLU A 251 30.35 -19.04 9.06
CA GLU A 251 29.84 -20.30 8.54
C GLU A 251 28.74 -20.06 7.49
N ALA A 252 27.73 -19.24 7.82
CA ALA A 252 26.59 -18.98 6.95
C ALA A 252 26.98 -18.20 5.68
N HIS A 253 27.89 -17.23 5.78
CA HIS A 253 28.34 -16.41 4.65
C HIS A 253 29.48 -17.06 3.85
N GLY A 254 30.07 -18.16 4.34
CA GLY A 254 31.23 -18.78 3.71
C GLY A 254 32.48 -17.91 3.71
N ASP A 255 32.58 -16.93 4.62
CA ASP A 255 33.68 -15.96 4.71
C ASP A 255 34.32 -16.00 6.10
N ALA A 256 35.53 -16.57 6.18
CA ALA A 256 36.27 -16.71 7.44
C ALA A 256 36.69 -15.36 8.06
N GLU A 257 36.78 -14.30 7.25
CA GLU A 257 37.20 -12.96 7.69
C GLU A 257 36.00 -12.06 8.06
N ALA A 258 34.76 -12.54 7.86
CA ALA A 258 33.56 -11.79 8.19
C ALA A 258 33.53 -11.36 9.67
N SER A 259 33.04 -10.15 9.91
CA SER A 259 32.85 -9.58 11.25
C SER A 259 31.74 -8.54 11.22
N PHE A 260 30.92 -8.47 12.28
CA PHE A 260 29.79 -7.52 12.34
C PHE A 260 30.19 -6.05 12.11
N PRO A 261 31.28 -5.51 12.70
CA PRO A 261 31.59 -4.08 12.55
C PRO A 261 32.08 -3.69 11.16
N LYS A 262 32.63 -4.64 10.38
CA LYS A 262 33.17 -4.41 9.04
C LYS A 262 32.31 -5.01 7.93
N LEU A 263 31.16 -5.60 8.28
CA LEU A 263 30.28 -6.23 7.31
C LEU A 263 29.72 -5.15 6.38
N GLU A 264 29.84 -5.41 5.08
CA GLU A 264 29.28 -4.56 4.02
C GLU A 264 28.18 -5.34 3.29
N PRO A 265 27.07 -4.69 2.91
CA PRO A 265 26.06 -5.33 2.10
C PRO A 265 26.59 -5.66 0.69
N PRO A 266 26.12 -6.75 0.07
CA PRO A 266 26.49 -7.12 -1.28
C PRO A 266 26.03 -6.05 -2.28
N LYS A 267 26.91 -5.70 -3.22
CA LYS A 267 26.71 -4.59 -4.17
C LYS A 267 26.16 -5.00 -5.54
N ARG A 268 26.15 -6.29 -5.81
CA ARG A 268 25.70 -6.96 -7.04
C ARG A 268 25.58 -8.45 -6.77
N LEU A 269 24.85 -9.17 -7.61
CA LEU A 269 24.85 -10.62 -7.58
C LEU A 269 26.25 -11.15 -7.92
N THR A 270 26.85 -11.86 -6.96
CA THR A 270 28.17 -12.53 -7.13
C THR A 270 28.08 -14.04 -6.99
N ALA A 271 26.94 -14.56 -6.53
CA ALA A 271 26.73 -15.98 -6.33
C ALA A 271 26.72 -16.74 -7.65
N VAL A 272 27.51 -17.79 -7.72
CA VAL A 272 27.55 -18.80 -8.79
C VAL A 272 26.89 -20.09 -8.32
N HIS A 273 27.00 -20.38 -7.02
CA HIS A 273 26.42 -21.55 -6.36
C HIS A 273 25.35 -21.16 -5.34
N ALA A 274 24.41 -22.07 -5.06
CA ALA A 274 23.28 -21.76 -4.18
C ALA A 274 23.69 -21.45 -2.73
N ASP A 275 24.76 -22.05 -2.23
CA ASP A 275 25.32 -21.78 -0.90
C ASP A 275 25.92 -20.35 -0.77
N GLU A 276 26.30 -19.74 -1.89
CA GLU A 276 26.81 -18.35 -1.94
C GLU A 276 25.69 -17.30 -1.91
N LEU A 277 24.42 -17.70 -1.90
CA LEU A 277 23.26 -16.78 -1.90
C LEU A 277 22.97 -16.17 -0.53
N VAL A 278 23.48 -16.74 0.57
CA VAL A 278 23.11 -16.33 1.93
C VAL A 278 23.33 -14.84 2.20
N PRO A 279 24.48 -14.21 1.86
CA PRO A 279 24.66 -12.78 2.09
C PRO A 279 23.68 -11.91 1.28
N HIS A 280 23.31 -12.35 0.08
CA HIS A 280 22.36 -11.65 -0.80
C HIS A 280 20.93 -11.74 -0.26
N LEU A 281 20.54 -12.91 0.27
CA LEU A 281 19.25 -13.12 0.92
C LEU A 281 19.15 -12.35 2.23
N ASP A 282 20.22 -12.27 3.03
CA ASP A 282 20.27 -11.46 4.26
C ASP A 282 20.08 -9.97 3.97
N TRP A 283 20.69 -9.47 2.89
CA TRP A 283 20.50 -8.09 2.46
C TRP A 283 19.08 -7.81 1.99
N ALA A 284 18.50 -8.73 1.20
CA ALA A 284 17.12 -8.63 0.75
C ALA A 284 16.13 -8.67 1.92
N GLU A 285 16.37 -9.52 2.94
CA GLU A 285 15.57 -9.62 4.16
C GLU A 285 15.71 -8.36 5.04
N TYR A 286 16.92 -7.83 5.20
CA TYR A 286 17.12 -6.58 5.93
C TYR A 286 16.30 -5.42 5.34
N GLN A 287 16.20 -5.31 4.02
CA GLN A 287 15.38 -4.28 3.38
C GLN A 287 13.90 -4.39 3.78
N GLU A 288 13.39 -5.60 4.01
CA GLU A 288 12.01 -5.81 4.47
C GLU A 288 11.82 -5.29 5.90
N HIS A 289 12.75 -5.61 6.79
CA HIS A 289 12.76 -5.08 8.16
C HIS A 289 12.97 -3.57 8.22
N LEU A 290 13.81 -3.02 7.34
CA LEU A 290 14.04 -1.58 7.23
C LEU A 290 12.73 -0.87 6.91
N LEU A 291 11.97 -1.35 5.92
CA LEU A 291 10.70 -0.73 5.54
C LEU A 291 9.65 -0.87 6.64
N ALA A 292 9.47 -2.05 7.24
CA ALA A 292 8.54 -2.22 8.35
C ALA A 292 8.86 -1.28 9.53
N ALA A 293 10.13 -1.20 9.94
CA ALA A 293 10.58 -0.29 11.00
C ALA A 293 10.40 1.19 10.62
N SER A 294 10.60 1.55 9.35
CA SER A 294 10.41 2.92 8.87
C SER A 294 8.96 3.38 8.96
N LEU A 295 8.02 2.53 8.54
CA LEU A 295 6.59 2.81 8.58
C LEU A 295 6.10 2.87 10.04
N ARG A 296 6.61 2.00 10.91
CA ARG A 296 6.35 2.11 12.35
C ARG A 296 6.80 3.45 12.91
N ARG A 297 8.04 3.88 12.61
CA ARG A 297 8.59 5.16 13.08
C ARG A 297 7.76 6.36 12.62
N MET A 298 7.27 6.34 11.38
CA MET A 298 6.37 7.38 10.85
C MET A 298 5.00 7.35 11.54
N THR A 299 4.43 6.16 11.74
CA THR A 299 3.17 5.96 12.47
C THR A 299 3.25 6.47 13.90
N ASP A 300 4.32 6.16 14.63
CA ASP A 300 4.55 6.64 15.99
C ASP A 300 4.65 8.18 16.02
N ALA A 301 5.32 8.79 15.03
CA ALA A 301 5.37 10.24 14.91
C ALA A 301 3.99 10.87 14.63
N MET A 302 3.14 10.26 13.79
CA MET A 302 1.76 10.74 13.58
C MET A 302 0.93 10.68 14.86
N ARG A 303 1.09 9.60 15.65
CA ARG A 303 0.40 9.41 16.93
C ARG A 303 0.84 10.45 17.96
N ASP A 304 2.14 10.70 18.06
CA ASP A 304 2.72 11.75 18.91
C ASP A 304 2.17 13.15 18.58
N CYS A 305 1.84 13.40 17.30
CA CYS A 305 1.37 14.69 16.80
C CYS A 305 -0.16 14.86 16.81
N GLY A 306 -0.88 14.07 17.64
CA GLY A 306 -2.30 14.28 17.92
C GLY A 306 -3.28 13.43 17.11
N LEU A 307 -2.79 12.50 16.28
CA LEU A 307 -3.64 11.53 15.57
C LEU A 307 -3.66 10.13 16.23
N GLY A 308 -3.35 10.05 17.52
CA GLY A 308 -3.41 8.82 18.30
C GLY A 308 -4.82 8.23 18.43
N GLY A 309 -4.90 6.90 18.59
CA GLY A 309 -6.16 6.18 18.80
C GLY A 309 -6.95 5.88 17.52
N LEU A 310 -6.40 6.21 16.35
CA LEU A 310 -6.88 5.79 15.05
C LEU A 310 -6.06 4.60 14.52
N PRO A 311 -6.70 3.64 13.82
CA PRO A 311 -5.97 2.60 13.11
C PRO A 311 -5.19 3.19 11.94
N VAL A 312 -3.99 2.67 11.72
CA VAL A 312 -3.10 3.07 10.64
C VAL A 312 -2.88 1.90 9.70
N PHE A 313 -2.92 2.18 8.40
CA PHE A 313 -2.62 1.19 7.37
C PHE A 313 -1.55 1.68 6.41
N HIS A 314 -1.00 0.74 5.62
CA HIS A 314 -0.16 1.03 4.46
C HIS A 314 -0.64 0.21 3.26
N ASN A 315 -0.46 0.74 2.06
CA ASN A 315 -0.86 0.09 0.82
C ASN A 315 0.32 -0.59 0.11
N LEU A 316 0.03 -1.77 -0.44
CA LEU A 316 0.93 -2.56 -1.26
C LEU A 316 0.74 -2.16 -2.73
N PRO A 317 1.81 -1.81 -3.46
CA PRO A 317 1.72 -1.41 -4.86
C PRO A 317 1.29 -2.56 -5.76
N PRO A 318 0.99 -2.29 -7.05
CA PRO A 318 0.95 -3.33 -8.06
C PRO A 318 2.26 -4.13 -8.08
N ALA A 319 2.18 -5.45 -8.32
CA ALA A 319 3.30 -6.38 -8.22
C ALA A 319 4.04 -6.44 -6.85
N ASP A 320 3.35 -6.14 -5.75
CA ASP A 320 3.87 -6.21 -4.37
C ASP A 320 4.63 -7.49 -4.03
N LEU A 321 4.25 -8.63 -4.62
CA LEU A 321 4.93 -9.94 -4.44
C LEU A 321 6.42 -9.92 -4.79
N ALA A 322 6.87 -8.94 -5.57
CA ALA A 322 8.25 -8.78 -5.99
C ALA A 322 8.97 -7.60 -5.29
N THR A 323 8.34 -7.00 -4.29
CA THR A 323 8.86 -5.83 -3.57
C THR A 323 9.43 -6.21 -2.19
N PRO A 324 10.26 -5.34 -1.57
CA PRO A 324 10.69 -5.50 -0.18
C PRO A 324 9.58 -5.27 0.85
N LEU A 325 8.36 -4.92 0.46
CA LEU A 325 7.25 -4.85 1.42
C LEU A 325 6.84 -6.29 1.77
N ASP A 326 7.20 -6.73 2.98
CA ASP A 326 6.75 -8.02 3.52
C ASP A 326 5.44 -7.82 4.29
N PRO A 327 4.29 -8.28 3.76
CA PRO A 327 3.00 -8.08 4.41
C PRO A 327 2.92 -8.75 5.80
N THR A 328 3.76 -9.75 6.09
CA THR A 328 3.83 -10.36 7.43
C THR A 328 4.41 -9.37 8.43
N LEU A 329 5.58 -8.80 8.12
CA LEU A 329 6.25 -7.82 8.98
C LEU A 329 5.41 -6.54 9.11
N LEU A 330 4.78 -6.09 8.02
CA LEU A 330 3.92 -4.90 8.08
C LEU A 330 2.74 -5.07 9.02
N CYS A 331 2.12 -6.25 9.06
CA CYS A 331 1.02 -6.56 9.99
C CYS A 331 1.46 -6.70 11.45
N GLU A 332 2.76 -6.81 11.74
CA GLU A 332 3.28 -6.74 13.11
C GLU A 332 3.39 -5.28 13.59
N GLU A 333 3.57 -4.35 12.66
CA GLU A 333 3.82 -2.93 12.95
C GLU A 333 2.60 -2.02 12.72
N LEU A 334 1.62 -2.45 11.93
CA LEU A 334 0.44 -1.69 11.52
C LEU A 334 -0.86 -2.45 11.81
N GLU A 335 -1.96 -1.73 12.03
CA GLU A 335 -3.27 -2.35 12.29
C GLU A 335 -3.89 -2.99 11.04
N MET A 336 -3.51 -2.55 9.84
CA MET A 336 -4.05 -3.07 8.59
C MET A 336 -3.07 -2.85 7.42
N ILE A 337 -3.22 -3.67 6.39
CA ILE A 337 -2.60 -3.45 5.08
C ILE A 337 -3.69 -3.44 4.00
N GLY A 338 -3.47 -2.66 2.94
CA GLY A 338 -4.30 -2.67 1.74
C GLY A 338 -3.47 -2.97 0.49
N ALA A 339 -4.11 -3.17 -0.65
CA ALA A 339 -3.43 -3.35 -1.92
C ALA A 339 -4.04 -2.48 -3.03
N ASP A 340 -3.22 -2.16 -4.03
CA ASP A 340 -3.61 -1.31 -5.14
C ASP A 340 -3.90 -2.13 -6.41
N TYR A 341 -4.92 -1.73 -7.16
CA TYR A 341 -5.49 -2.52 -8.26
C TYR A 341 -5.69 -1.68 -9.52
N TYR A 342 -4.78 -1.87 -10.48
CA TYR A 342 -4.76 -1.20 -11.78
C TYR A 342 -4.47 -2.19 -12.91
N HIS A 343 -5.49 -2.92 -13.34
CA HIS A 343 -5.29 -4.08 -14.21
C HIS A 343 -6.04 -3.95 -15.54
N THR A 344 -5.38 -4.35 -16.63
CA THR A 344 -6.04 -4.52 -17.93
C THR A 344 -6.81 -5.85 -17.98
N ALA A 345 -7.92 -5.90 -18.72
CA ALA A 345 -8.74 -7.11 -18.82
C ALA A 345 -8.06 -8.19 -19.68
N ASN A 346 -7.25 -9.04 -19.07
CA ASN A 346 -6.61 -10.20 -19.71
C ASN A 346 -6.32 -11.36 -18.72
N PRO A 347 -6.03 -12.58 -19.22
CA PRO A 347 -5.81 -13.75 -18.36
C PRO A 347 -4.57 -13.66 -17.42
N GLU A 348 -3.47 -13.03 -17.87
CA GLU A 348 -2.25 -12.87 -17.06
C GLU A 348 -2.53 -11.98 -15.84
N GLN A 349 -3.23 -10.88 -16.07
CA GLN A 349 -3.65 -9.96 -15.01
C GLN A 349 -4.71 -10.58 -14.08
N LEU A 350 -5.59 -11.46 -14.60
CA LEU A 350 -6.51 -12.21 -13.74
C LEU A 350 -5.77 -13.06 -12.72
N ARG A 351 -4.70 -13.76 -13.14
CA ARG A 351 -3.86 -14.56 -12.23
C ARG A 351 -3.19 -13.67 -11.19
N GLY A 352 -2.63 -12.54 -11.61
CA GLY A 352 -2.05 -11.54 -10.69
C GLY A 352 -3.06 -11.08 -9.62
N ILE A 353 -4.28 -10.71 -10.04
CA ILE A 353 -5.36 -10.34 -9.12
C ILE A 353 -5.69 -11.50 -8.17
N ALA A 354 -5.84 -12.71 -8.69
CA ALA A 354 -6.18 -13.88 -7.90
C ALA A 354 -5.12 -14.17 -6.82
N TYR A 355 -3.83 -14.14 -7.20
CA TYR A 355 -2.72 -14.46 -6.30
C TYR A 355 -2.65 -13.45 -5.16
N ARG A 356 -2.60 -12.16 -5.50
CA ARG A 356 -2.49 -11.07 -4.54
C ARG A 356 -3.71 -10.98 -3.63
N THR A 357 -4.92 -11.12 -4.19
CA THR A 357 -6.15 -10.95 -3.42
C THR A 357 -6.42 -12.14 -2.49
N THR A 358 -6.11 -13.37 -2.92
CA THR A 358 -6.26 -14.53 -2.03
C THR A 358 -5.23 -14.51 -0.90
N GLU A 359 -4.02 -14.02 -1.17
CA GLU A 359 -3.01 -13.81 -0.14
C GLU A 359 -3.45 -12.74 0.87
N LEU A 360 -3.92 -11.58 0.38
CA LEU A 360 -4.44 -10.52 1.23
C LEU A 360 -5.66 -10.99 2.04
N ALA A 361 -6.54 -11.78 1.44
CA ALA A 361 -7.73 -12.33 2.12
C ALA A 361 -7.36 -13.31 3.23
N ALA A 362 -6.41 -14.22 2.99
CA ALA A 362 -5.93 -15.15 4.01
C ALA A 362 -5.27 -14.41 5.19
N ARG A 363 -4.54 -13.33 4.91
CA ARG A 363 -3.95 -12.46 5.93
C ARG A 363 -5.03 -11.74 6.72
N ALA A 364 -5.98 -11.12 6.03
CA ALA A 364 -7.13 -10.44 6.61
C ALA A 364 -7.93 -11.34 7.57
N GLU A 365 -8.13 -12.61 7.20
CA GLU A 365 -8.78 -13.60 8.07
C GLU A 365 -7.97 -13.89 9.34
N LYS A 366 -6.64 -14.03 9.22
CA LYS A 366 -5.75 -14.30 10.36
C LYS A 366 -5.65 -13.12 11.33
N THR A 367 -5.61 -11.90 10.82
CA THR A 367 -5.41 -10.66 11.60
C THR A 367 -6.71 -10.02 12.05
N GLY A 368 -7.83 -10.35 11.40
CA GLY A 368 -9.15 -9.82 11.74
C GLY A 368 -9.48 -8.47 11.11
N PHE A 369 -8.76 -8.04 10.06
CA PHE A 369 -9.09 -6.84 9.28
C PHE A 369 -9.88 -7.17 8.00
N PRO A 370 -10.58 -6.21 7.37
CA PRO A 370 -11.22 -6.47 6.07
C PRO A 370 -10.19 -6.52 4.95
N CYS A 371 -10.29 -7.50 4.04
CA CYS A 371 -9.47 -7.51 2.83
C CYS A 371 -9.76 -6.25 2.00
N TYR A 372 -8.80 -5.33 1.96
CA TYR A 372 -9.01 -3.93 1.56
C TYR A 372 -8.17 -3.53 0.34
N ALA A 373 -8.83 -2.89 -0.62
CA ALA A 373 -8.15 -2.22 -1.72
C ALA A 373 -7.97 -0.76 -1.34
N ALA A 374 -6.73 -0.36 -1.04
CA ALA A 374 -6.41 1.02 -0.73
C ALA A 374 -6.58 1.93 -1.94
N GLU A 375 -6.33 1.39 -3.13
CA GLU A 375 -6.66 2.02 -4.39
C GLU A 375 -7.31 1.00 -5.35
N LEU A 376 -8.62 1.13 -5.57
CA LEU A 376 -9.34 0.38 -6.60
C LEU A 376 -9.60 1.30 -7.79
N GLY A 377 -8.86 1.05 -8.88
CA GLY A 377 -8.84 1.90 -10.07
C GLY A 377 -10.21 2.24 -10.66
N ALA A 378 -10.55 3.53 -10.63
CA ALA A 378 -11.66 4.14 -11.34
C ALA A 378 -11.12 5.27 -12.23
N GLY A 379 -10.82 4.92 -13.48
CA GLY A 379 -10.02 5.76 -14.37
C GLY A 379 -8.55 5.33 -14.33
N PHE A 380 -7.65 6.22 -14.76
CA PHE A 380 -6.22 5.96 -14.78
C PHE A 380 -5.41 7.26 -14.71
N PRO A 381 -4.18 7.21 -14.20
CA PRO A 381 -3.24 8.31 -14.32
C PRO A 381 -2.54 8.29 -15.70
N PRO A 382 -2.21 9.45 -16.31
CA PRO A 382 -1.69 9.53 -17.67
C PRO A 382 -0.36 8.82 -17.97
N PHE A 383 0.41 8.44 -16.95
CA PHE A 383 1.68 7.73 -17.13
C PHE A 383 1.52 6.21 -17.19
N LEU A 384 0.35 5.68 -16.84
CA LEU A 384 -0.02 4.28 -17.07
C LEU A 384 -0.66 4.11 -18.45
N PRO A 385 -0.60 2.90 -19.06
CA PRO A 385 -1.38 2.59 -20.24
C PRO A 385 -2.87 2.91 -20.02
N PRO A 386 -3.57 3.53 -20.99
CA PRO A 386 -4.96 3.91 -20.81
C PRO A 386 -5.87 2.73 -20.44
N LEU A 387 -6.53 2.83 -19.28
CA LEU A 387 -7.52 1.86 -18.84
C LEU A 387 -8.91 2.25 -19.33
N ARG A 388 -9.64 1.29 -19.90
CA ARG A 388 -11.04 1.48 -20.29
C ARG A 388 -11.93 1.11 -19.11
N GLN A 389 -13.19 1.54 -19.17
CA GLN A 389 -14.18 1.18 -18.14
C GLN A 389 -14.37 -0.33 -17.96
N ARG A 390 -14.22 -1.12 -19.04
CA ARG A 390 -14.24 -2.58 -18.94
C ARG A 390 -13.09 -3.14 -18.11
N ASP A 391 -11.94 -2.46 -18.12
CA ASP A 391 -10.72 -2.89 -17.42
C ASP A 391 -10.89 -2.60 -15.92
N ASN A 392 -11.40 -1.41 -15.57
CA ASN A 392 -11.77 -1.06 -14.19
C ASN A 392 -12.82 -2.03 -13.62
N ALA A 393 -13.87 -2.33 -14.39
CA ALA A 393 -14.91 -3.28 -14.00
C ALA A 393 -14.35 -4.70 -13.84
N PHE A 394 -13.49 -5.14 -14.76
CA PHE A 394 -12.81 -6.43 -14.68
C PHE A 394 -11.95 -6.53 -13.41
N SER A 395 -11.14 -5.50 -13.12
CA SER A 395 -10.27 -5.45 -11.94
C SER A 395 -11.10 -5.56 -10.65
N ALA A 396 -12.12 -4.73 -10.51
CA ALA A 396 -13.01 -4.72 -9.35
C ALA A 396 -13.75 -6.04 -9.15
N LEU A 397 -14.42 -6.55 -10.19
CA LEU A 397 -15.21 -7.78 -10.09
C LEU A 397 -14.32 -9.01 -9.80
N SER A 398 -13.12 -9.05 -10.39
CA SER A 398 -12.16 -10.12 -10.15
C SER A 398 -11.64 -10.09 -8.71
N ALA A 399 -11.23 -8.92 -8.20
CA ALA A 399 -10.77 -8.80 -6.82
C ALA A 399 -11.87 -9.16 -5.80
N LEU A 400 -13.11 -8.67 -6.01
CA LEU A 400 -14.27 -9.05 -5.17
C LEU A 400 -14.51 -10.56 -5.16
N ALA A 401 -14.41 -11.21 -6.33
CA ALA A 401 -14.57 -12.66 -6.46
C ALA A 401 -13.48 -13.45 -5.70
N TYR A 402 -12.26 -12.92 -5.62
CA TYR A 402 -11.13 -13.60 -4.96
C TYR A 402 -10.95 -13.29 -3.48
N GLY A 403 -11.75 -12.38 -2.90
CA GLY A 403 -11.78 -12.18 -1.45
C GLY A 403 -11.79 -10.74 -0.99
N LEU A 404 -11.73 -9.75 -1.89
CA LEU A 404 -11.83 -8.34 -1.52
C LEU A 404 -13.18 -8.04 -0.87
N ARG A 405 -13.20 -7.29 0.24
CA ARG A 405 -14.43 -6.96 1.00
C ARG A 405 -14.59 -5.48 1.32
N ALA A 406 -13.54 -4.71 1.11
CA ALA A 406 -13.52 -3.27 1.31
C ALA A 406 -12.67 -2.62 0.21
N PHE A 407 -12.97 -1.39 -0.15
CA PHE A 407 -12.21 -0.67 -1.17
C PHE A 407 -12.37 0.84 -1.08
N ASN A 408 -11.36 1.54 -1.58
CA ASN A 408 -11.41 2.94 -1.92
C ASN A 408 -11.44 3.09 -3.45
N LEU A 409 -12.48 3.74 -3.97
CA LEU A 409 -12.54 4.08 -5.39
C LEU A 409 -11.51 5.16 -5.70
N TYR A 410 -10.41 4.75 -6.32
CA TYR A 410 -9.31 5.61 -6.67
C TYR A 410 -9.28 5.80 -8.21
N MET A 411 -9.89 6.85 -8.77
CA MET A 411 -10.45 8.01 -8.08
C MET A 411 -11.95 8.15 -8.30
N ALA A 412 -12.66 8.52 -7.22
CA ALA A 412 -14.07 8.86 -7.28
C ALA A 412 -14.29 10.17 -8.07
N VAL A 413 -13.38 11.13 -7.91
CA VAL A 413 -13.47 12.47 -8.53
C VAL A 413 -12.24 12.73 -9.42
N ASP A 414 -12.51 13.21 -10.63
CA ASP A 414 -11.49 13.56 -11.63
C ASP A 414 -10.70 14.79 -11.20
N ARG A 415 -9.45 14.90 -11.65
CA ARG A 415 -8.58 16.07 -11.43
C ARG A 415 -7.45 16.11 -12.44
N ASP A 416 -6.58 17.12 -12.36
CA ASP A 416 -5.40 17.19 -13.22
C ASP A 416 -4.53 15.93 -13.09
N ARG A 417 -4.01 15.40 -14.19
CA ARG A 417 -3.21 14.15 -14.18
C ARG A 417 -3.99 12.90 -13.68
N TRP A 418 -5.31 12.91 -13.73
CA TRP A 418 -6.17 11.72 -13.64
C TRP A 418 -7.23 11.80 -14.75
N VAL A 419 -7.63 10.65 -15.30
CA VAL A 419 -8.61 10.62 -16.38
C VAL A 419 -9.61 9.49 -16.17
N GLY A 420 -10.90 9.82 -16.26
CA GLY A 420 -11.96 8.83 -16.37
C GLY A 420 -12.57 8.39 -15.04
N ALA A 421 -12.41 9.19 -13.99
CA ALA A 421 -13.17 9.07 -12.75
C ALA A 421 -14.69 9.25 -12.98
N PRO A 422 -15.57 8.65 -12.17
CA PRO A 422 -17.02 8.70 -12.35
C PRO A 422 -17.64 10.09 -12.08
N ILE A 423 -16.95 10.97 -11.35
CA ILE A 423 -17.37 12.34 -11.06
C ILE A 423 -16.34 13.30 -11.65
N THR A 424 -16.76 14.39 -12.29
CA THR A 424 -15.85 15.41 -12.84
C THR A 424 -15.22 16.26 -11.74
N ALA A 425 -14.15 17.00 -12.05
CA ALA A 425 -13.53 17.96 -11.12
C ALA A 425 -14.48 19.10 -10.65
N ARG A 426 -15.66 19.24 -11.27
CA ARG A 426 -16.70 20.20 -10.86
C ARG A 426 -17.83 19.56 -10.04
N GLY A 427 -17.72 18.26 -9.73
CA GLY A 427 -18.75 17.50 -9.03
C GLY A 427 -19.91 17.04 -9.91
N GLU A 428 -19.74 16.97 -11.23
CA GLU A 428 -20.78 16.48 -12.14
C GLU A 428 -20.66 14.97 -12.36
N VAL A 429 -21.78 14.26 -12.45
CA VAL A 429 -21.79 12.80 -12.63
C VAL A 429 -21.55 12.44 -14.10
N ARG A 430 -20.63 11.52 -14.36
CA ARG A 430 -20.43 10.94 -15.69
C ARG A 430 -21.20 9.61 -15.87
N PRO A 431 -21.46 9.15 -17.11
CA PRO A 431 -22.10 7.85 -17.35
C PRO A 431 -21.44 6.66 -16.63
N GLU A 432 -20.12 6.71 -16.48
CA GLU A 432 -19.25 5.74 -15.81
C GLU A 432 -19.65 5.49 -14.34
N ALA A 433 -20.22 6.49 -13.68
CA ALA A 433 -20.75 6.35 -12.31
C ALA A 433 -21.83 5.27 -12.19
N THR A 434 -22.54 4.96 -13.28
CA THR A 434 -23.63 3.98 -13.27
C THR A 434 -23.15 2.59 -12.87
N PHE A 435 -21.96 2.18 -13.31
CA PHE A 435 -21.40 0.88 -12.96
C PHE A 435 -21.11 0.80 -11.46
N TRP A 436 -20.38 1.78 -10.93
CA TRP A 436 -19.97 1.83 -9.53
C TRP A 436 -21.14 1.90 -8.57
N ARG A 437 -22.12 2.76 -8.84
CA ARG A 437 -23.36 2.84 -8.04
C ARG A 437 -24.10 1.51 -7.99
N LYS A 438 -24.31 0.87 -9.16
CA LYS A 438 -25.00 -0.43 -9.23
C LYS A 438 -24.21 -1.53 -8.51
N LEU A 439 -22.89 -1.50 -8.61
CA LEU A 439 -22.03 -2.44 -7.90
C LEU A 439 -22.17 -2.26 -6.39
N ILE A 440 -21.96 -1.06 -5.86
CA ILE A 440 -22.05 -0.78 -4.42
C ILE A 440 -23.45 -1.09 -3.88
N GLU A 441 -24.53 -0.68 -4.58
CA GLU A 441 -25.90 -1.04 -4.22
C GLU A 441 -26.15 -2.56 -4.20
N ALA A 442 -25.50 -3.31 -5.09
CA ALA A 442 -25.59 -4.77 -5.08
C ALA A 442 -24.82 -5.37 -3.88
N LEU A 443 -23.62 -4.85 -3.58
CA LEU A 443 -22.83 -5.30 -2.43
C LEU A 443 -23.56 -5.02 -1.11
N GLU A 444 -24.20 -3.85 -0.99
CA GLU A 444 -25.00 -3.46 0.17
C GLU A 444 -26.18 -4.42 0.40
N ARG A 445 -26.99 -4.67 -0.64
CA ARG A 445 -28.14 -5.59 -0.56
C ARG A 445 -27.75 -7.02 -0.20
N LEU A 446 -26.54 -7.43 -0.55
CA LEU A 446 -26.00 -8.75 -0.25
C LEU A 446 -25.31 -8.82 1.12
N GLU A 447 -25.12 -7.68 1.78
CA GLU A 447 -24.24 -7.53 2.95
C GLU A 447 -22.87 -8.16 2.67
N PHE A 448 -22.29 -7.84 1.50
CA PHE A 448 -21.19 -8.60 0.90
C PHE A 448 -19.95 -8.68 1.79
N TRP A 449 -19.71 -7.67 2.64
CA TRP A 449 -18.63 -7.63 3.63
C TRP A 449 -18.75 -8.69 4.74
N GLU A 450 -19.95 -9.24 4.97
CA GLU A 450 -20.18 -10.36 5.89
C GLU A 450 -19.94 -11.72 5.23
N LEU A 451 -19.58 -11.76 3.94
CA LEU A 451 -19.32 -12.99 3.22
C LEU A 451 -17.83 -13.34 3.24
N GLU A 452 -17.49 -14.61 3.28
CA GLU A 452 -16.12 -15.13 3.16
C GLU A 452 -16.04 -16.09 1.99
N ARG A 453 -14.91 -16.05 1.27
CA ARG A 453 -14.60 -17.05 0.26
C ARG A 453 -14.02 -18.28 0.93
N ARG A 454 -14.68 -19.42 0.78
CA ARG A 454 -14.12 -20.71 1.19
C ARG A 454 -13.00 -21.12 0.24
N VAL A 455 -11.86 -21.49 0.80
CA VAL A 455 -10.70 -22.01 0.09
C VAL A 455 -10.50 -23.45 0.51
N ASP A 456 -10.56 -24.39 -0.44
CA ASP A 456 -10.38 -25.82 -0.16
C ASP A 456 -8.90 -26.21 -0.18
N VAL A 457 -8.09 -25.49 -0.98
CA VAL A 457 -6.64 -25.72 -1.11
C VAL A 457 -5.87 -24.41 -0.99
N SER A 458 -4.90 -24.35 -0.08
CA SER A 458 -3.96 -23.22 0.03
C SER A 458 -2.59 -23.59 -0.54
N LEU A 459 -2.13 -22.82 -1.52
CA LEU A 459 -0.79 -22.89 -2.07
C LEU A 459 0.13 -21.95 -1.29
N VAL A 460 1.04 -22.53 -0.51
CA VAL A 460 1.98 -21.78 0.32
C VAL A 460 3.27 -21.53 -0.44
N VAL A 461 3.61 -20.24 -0.64
CA VAL A 461 4.86 -19.81 -1.27
C VAL A 461 5.78 -19.21 -0.20
N PRO A 462 6.90 -19.84 0.16
CA PRO A 462 7.78 -19.32 1.22
C PRO A 462 8.30 -17.91 0.90
N ARG A 463 8.38 -17.02 1.90
CA ARG A 463 8.96 -15.67 1.69
C ARG A 463 10.39 -15.72 1.12
N SER A 464 11.18 -16.73 1.47
CA SER A 464 12.52 -16.95 0.92
C SER A 464 12.54 -17.07 -0.61
N PHE A 465 11.48 -17.61 -1.21
CA PHE A 465 11.33 -17.67 -2.67
C PHE A 465 11.14 -16.29 -3.29
N ARG A 466 10.36 -15.40 -2.64
CA ARG A 466 10.18 -14.02 -3.10
C ARG A 466 11.48 -13.22 -2.98
N ARG A 467 12.22 -13.41 -1.89
CA ARG A 467 13.58 -12.84 -1.73
C ARG A 467 14.51 -13.32 -2.84
N LEU A 468 14.47 -14.61 -3.18
CA LEU A 468 15.25 -15.15 -4.30
C LEU A 468 14.89 -14.50 -5.63
N ALA A 469 13.59 -14.33 -5.92
CA ALA A 469 13.13 -13.64 -7.13
C ALA A 469 13.69 -12.21 -7.24
N ARG A 470 13.73 -11.48 -6.11
CA ARG A 470 14.34 -10.14 -6.05
C ARG A 470 15.85 -10.18 -6.24
N VAL A 471 16.54 -11.12 -5.61
CA VAL A 471 18.00 -11.32 -5.73
C VAL A 471 18.42 -11.64 -7.17
N LEU A 472 17.59 -12.37 -7.92
CA LEU A 472 17.81 -12.80 -9.30
C LEU A 472 17.17 -11.87 -10.36
N HIS A 473 16.64 -10.72 -9.95
CA HIS A 473 15.97 -9.79 -10.85
C HIS A 473 16.94 -9.28 -11.94
N ALA A 474 16.59 -9.47 -13.22
CA ALA A 474 17.46 -9.17 -14.35
C ALA A 474 17.60 -7.67 -14.63
N PHE A 475 16.53 -6.92 -14.38
CA PHE A 475 16.37 -5.54 -14.84
C PHE A 475 16.51 -4.55 -13.68
N GLY A 476 17.63 -4.59 -12.95
CA GLY A 476 17.85 -3.86 -11.68
C GLY A 476 17.11 -2.52 -11.53
N PRO A 477 17.32 -1.51 -12.40
CA PRO A 477 16.68 -0.20 -12.25
C PRO A 477 15.18 -0.11 -12.57
N ILE A 478 14.56 -1.17 -13.11
CA ILE A 478 13.15 -1.20 -13.51
C ILE A 478 12.37 -1.99 -12.45
N SER A 479 11.49 -1.31 -11.72
CA SER A 479 10.65 -1.95 -10.70
C SER A 479 9.70 -2.99 -11.28
N PRO A 480 9.39 -4.08 -10.54
CA PRO A 480 8.32 -5.00 -10.90
C PRO A 480 6.96 -4.33 -11.17
N ALA A 481 6.64 -3.22 -10.48
CA ALA A 481 5.41 -2.46 -10.72
C ALA A 481 5.32 -1.93 -12.17
N ALA A 482 6.46 -1.57 -12.78
CA ALA A 482 6.50 -1.14 -14.18
C ALA A 482 6.18 -2.30 -15.15
N PHE A 483 6.61 -3.52 -14.84
CA PHE A 483 6.27 -4.71 -15.63
C PHE A 483 4.77 -5.04 -15.52
N ASP A 484 4.19 -4.96 -14.32
CA ASP A 484 2.75 -5.20 -14.13
C ASP A 484 1.89 -4.15 -14.84
N ALA A 485 2.30 -2.88 -14.81
CA ALA A 485 1.69 -1.81 -15.61
C ALA A 485 1.70 -2.12 -17.12
N MET A 486 2.71 -2.83 -17.62
CA MET A 486 2.81 -3.30 -19.01
C MET A 486 2.05 -4.63 -19.24
N GLY A 487 1.34 -5.13 -18.24
CA GLY A 487 0.60 -6.40 -18.30
C GLY A 487 1.49 -7.63 -18.21
N ARG A 488 2.70 -7.53 -17.65
CA ARG A 488 3.68 -8.63 -17.50
C ARG A 488 3.76 -9.09 -16.04
N GLY A 489 4.02 -10.38 -15.82
CA GLY A 489 4.21 -10.98 -14.50
C GLY A 489 5.67 -11.05 -14.00
N LEU A 490 5.84 -11.82 -12.92
CA LEU A 490 7.12 -12.00 -12.23
C LEU A 490 8.19 -12.68 -13.09
N THR A 491 7.81 -13.66 -13.92
CA THR A 491 8.75 -14.46 -14.72
C THR A 491 9.50 -13.63 -15.75
N GLN A 492 8.89 -12.56 -16.26
CA GLN A 492 9.51 -11.68 -17.24
C GLN A 492 10.51 -10.69 -16.61
N CYS A 493 10.55 -10.58 -15.28
CA CYS A 493 11.44 -9.67 -14.54
C CYS A 493 12.76 -10.35 -14.11
N VAL A 494 12.78 -11.68 -14.05
CA VAL A 494 13.87 -12.48 -13.47
C VAL A 494 14.77 -13.02 -14.58
N ALA A 495 16.09 -13.04 -14.33
CA ALA A 495 17.04 -13.55 -15.31
C ALA A 495 16.90 -15.08 -15.43
N GLU A 496 17.08 -15.64 -16.63
CA GLU A 496 17.24 -17.10 -16.84
C GLU A 496 18.57 -17.64 -16.30
N VAL A 497 19.31 -16.88 -15.49
CA VAL A 497 20.73 -17.13 -15.21
C VAL A 497 20.93 -17.95 -13.93
N GLY A 498 21.19 -19.24 -14.09
CA GLY A 498 22.55 -19.79 -13.97
C GLY A 498 23.21 -19.98 -12.59
N VAL A 499 22.51 -19.81 -11.45
CA VAL A 499 23.01 -20.39 -10.18
C VAL A 499 23.00 -21.92 -10.32
N ASP A 500 24.13 -22.56 -10.09
CA ASP A 500 24.37 -24.00 -10.30
C ASP A 500 24.15 -24.50 -11.75
N ARG A 501 24.15 -23.59 -12.74
CA ARG A 501 23.89 -23.91 -14.17
C ARG A 501 22.55 -24.62 -14.46
N ALA A 502 21.64 -24.64 -13.48
CA ALA A 502 20.26 -25.06 -13.67
C ALA A 502 19.42 -23.88 -14.20
N GLY A 503 18.29 -24.16 -14.85
CA GLY A 503 17.32 -23.12 -15.22
C GLY A 503 16.82 -22.35 -13.98
N SER A 504 16.17 -21.20 -14.18
CA SER A 504 15.71 -20.36 -13.07
C SER A 504 14.69 -21.10 -12.19
N ALA A 505 15.06 -21.42 -10.95
CA ALA A 505 14.17 -22.02 -9.96
C ALA A 505 12.93 -21.15 -9.70
N VAL A 506 13.05 -19.83 -9.89
CA VAL A 506 11.93 -18.88 -9.79
C VAL A 506 10.93 -19.08 -10.93
N VAL A 507 11.43 -19.20 -12.16
CA VAL A 507 10.56 -19.46 -13.32
C VAL A 507 9.89 -20.82 -13.20
N ALA A 508 10.64 -21.88 -12.91
CA ALA A 508 10.09 -23.24 -12.78
C ALA A 508 9.02 -23.34 -11.68
N THR A 509 9.23 -22.66 -10.54
CA THR A 509 8.24 -22.62 -9.46
C THR A 509 7.00 -21.85 -9.88
N GLN A 510 7.13 -20.72 -10.57
CA GLN A 510 5.98 -19.96 -11.05
C GLN A 510 5.17 -20.75 -12.09
N GLU A 511 5.84 -21.48 -13.00
CA GLU A 511 5.19 -22.39 -13.94
C GLU A 511 4.43 -23.52 -13.23
N LEU A 512 5.02 -24.09 -12.17
CA LEU A 512 4.34 -25.10 -11.35
C LEU A 512 3.09 -24.51 -10.66
N LEU A 513 3.19 -23.32 -10.07
CA LEU A 513 2.06 -22.65 -9.43
C LEU A 513 0.92 -22.40 -10.44
N ASP A 514 1.27 -21.93 -11.65
CA ASP A 514 0.31 -21.70 -12.72
C ASP A 514 -0.35 -23.01 -13.19
N GLN A 515 0.41 -24.09 -13.33
CA GLN A 515 -0.13 -25.40 -13.68
C GLN A 515 -1.06 -25.96 -12.61
N LEU A 516 -0.69 -25.83 -11.33
CA LEU A 516 -1.53 -26.24 -10.21
C LEU A 516 -2.83 -25.44 -10.18
N TRP A 517 -2.74 -24.12 -10.39
CA TRP A 517 -3.91 -23.25 -10.47
C TRP A 517 -4.87 -23.66 -11.59
N ASP A 518 -4.35 -23.82 -12.81
CA ASP A 518 -5.15 -24.24 -13.97
C ASP A 518 -5.78 -25.62 -13.74
N HIS A 519 -5.07 -26.53 -13.06
CA HIS A 519 -5.58 -27.84 -12.69
C HIS A 519 -6.71 -27.77 -11.66
N PHE A 520 -6.57 -26.96 -10.61
CA PHE A 520 -7.62 -26.76 -9.61
C PHE A 520 -8.87 -26.09 -10.22
N ASP A 521 -8.68 -25.09 -11.10
CA ASP A 521 -9.79 -24.46 -11.84
C ASP A 521 -10.53 -25.49 -12.71
N ALA A 522 -9.80 -26.36 -13.43
CA ALA A 522 -10.39 -27.41 -14.25
C ALA A 522 -11.19 -28.45 -13.43
N LEU A 523 -10.77 -28.73 -12.19
CA LEU A 523 -11.50 -29.59 -11.25
C LEU A 523 -12.62 -28.85 -10.50
N GLY A 524 -12.70 -27.52 -10.66
CA GLY A 524 -13.60 -26.65 -9.91
C GLY A 524 -13.34 -26.66 -8.42
N VAL A 525 -12.07 -26.83 -8.01
CA VAL A 525 -11.60 -26.78 -6.61
C VAL A 525 -11.17 -25.34 -6.31
N SER A 526 -11.70 -24.76 -5.23
CA SER A 526 -11.33 -23.41 -4.82
C SER A 526 -9.91 -23.40 -4.24
N ALA A 527 -8.96 -22.81 -4.97
CA ALA A 527 -7.59 -22.61 -4.51
C ALA A 527 -7.35 -21.15 -4.06
N GLY A 528 -6.37 -20.94 -3.18
CA GLY A 528 -5.88 -19.62 -2.77
C GLY A 528 -4.38 -19.65 -2.51
N PHE A 529 -3.74 -18.48 -2.63
CA PHE A 529 -2.32 -18.32 -2.38
C PHE A 529 -2.09 -17.72 -1.01
N VAL A 530 -1.02 -18.15 -0.36
CA VAL A 530 -0.55 -17.56 0.91
C VAL A 530 0.96 -17.52 0.84
N SER A 531 1.59 -16.38 1.17
CA SER A 531 3.03 -16.41 1.42
C SER A 531 3.31 -16.86 2.86
N GLY A 532 4.24 -17.81 2.98
CA GLY A 532 4.60 -18.48 4.22
C GLY A 532 5.72 -17.80 4.98
#